data_AF-A0A9P3EMX2-F1
#
_entry.id   AF-A0A9P3EMX2-F1
#
_cell.length_a   1.000
_cell.length_b   1.000
_cell.length_c   1.000
_cell.angle_alpha   90.00
_cell.angle_beta   90.00
_cell.angle_gamma   90.00
#
_symmetry.space_group_name_H-M   'P 1'
#
loop_
_entity.id
_entity.type
_entity.pdbx_description
1 polymer ?
#
loop_
_entity_poly.entity_id
_entity_poly.type
_entity_poly.pdbx_seq_one_letter_code
_entity_poly.pdbx_strand_id
1 'polypeptide(L)'
;MTDTPPTLIRIGIIDSGAARRHASLIDAARAFVIRDDALLAVPAHADQLGHGSAVFDIVHHLAPHARFVIAQVFRERLSTTAIQVAAAIDWLAEVGVDLINLSLGLTRPRPVLEAACQRAREAGVVLCAAAPARGGPVFPAAFDGVWRMTGDARCARAEISCLMTEQADFGAHVAPLAPPRPHDDGPPHGSGASMGCAHLSGHLAALLASDAAPPRQTPARHIWLRERLQQQAHYFGPEHHT
;
A
#
# COMPACT_ATOMS: atom_id res chain seq x y z
N MET A 1 34.85 8.01 -1.72
CA MET A 1 33.53 7.35 -1.80
C MET A 1 32.50 8.44 -1.67
N THR A 2 31.91 8.88 -2.78
CA THR A 2 30.83 9.87 -2.77
C THR A 2 29.57 9.14 -2.38
N ASP A 3 29.14 9.34 -1.13
CA ASP A 3 27.89 8.84 -0.60
C ASP A 3 26.76 9.68 -1.22
N THR A 4 26.27 9.25 -2.38
CA THR A 4 25.11 9.88 -3.01
C THR A 4 23.93 9.67 -2.06
N PRO A 5 23.26 10.73 -1.57
CA PRO A 5 22.11 10.55 -0.69
C PRO A 5 21.05 9.73 -1.43
N PRO A 6 20.39 8.78 -0.75
CA PRO A 6 19.39 7.93 -1.37
C PRO A 6 18.31 8.78 -2.05
N THR A 7 17.85 8.30 -3.20
CA THR A 7 16.81 9.01 -3.97
C THR A 7 15.57 9.16 -3.11
N LEU A 8 15.05 10.39 -2.99
CA LEU A 8 13.84 10.66 -2.24
C LEU A 8 12.64 9.96 -2.90
N ILE A 9 12.00 9.07 -2.15
CA ILE A 9 10.80 8.35 -2.60
C ILE A 9 9.54 8.97 -1.98
N ARG A 10 8.53 9.20 -2.81
CA ARG A 10 7.22 9.70 -2.39
C ARG A 10 6.20 8.57 -2.42
N ILE A 11 5.54 8.32 -1.29
CA ILE A 11 4.61 7.21 -1.11
C ILE A 11 3.19 7.74 -0.88
N GLY A 12 2.27 7.32 -1.74
CA GLY A 12 0.84 7.52 -1.56
C GLY A 12 0.24 6.47 -0.63
N ILE A 13 -0.57 6.87 0.35
CA ILE A 13 -1.36 5.94 1.18
C ILE A 13 -2.84 6.24 0.96
N ILE A 14 -3.59 5.24 0.47
CA ILE A 14 -5.05 5.30 0.34
C ILE A 14 -5.68 4.54 1.51
N ASP A 15 -6.14 5.27 2.53
CA ASP A 15 -6.62 4.68 3.79
C ASP A 15 -7.54 5.63 4.61
N SER A 16 -7.56 5.50 5.94
CA SER A 16 -8.36 6.29 6.90
C SER A 16 -7.73 7.62 7.32
N GLY A 17 -6.57 7.95 6.78
CA GLY A 17 -5.83 9.18 7.06
C GLY A 17 -4.50 8.91 7.74
N ALA A 18 -3.96 9.92 8.42
CA ALA A 18 -2.75 9.80 9.22
C ALA A 18 -2.90 10.49 10.58
N ALA A 19 -2.16 10.01 11.59
CA ALA A 19 -2.10 10.64 12.91
C ALA A 19 -1.36 11.98 12.85
N ARG A 20 -1.65 12.88 13.80
CA ARG A 20 -0.98 14.19 13.91
C ARG A 20 0.54 14.10 14.02
N ARG A 21 1.06 13.04 14.66
CA ARG A 21 2.51 12.79 14.80
C ARG A 21 3.22 12.60 13.45
N HIS A 22 2.49 12.26 12.38
CA HIS A 22 3.05 12.06 11.03
C HIS A 22 3.18 13.36 10.22
N ALA A 23 2.67 14.49 10.72
CA ALA A 23 2.52 15.71 9.93
C ALA A 23 3.82 16.23 9.31
N SER A 24 4.97 16.08 9.99
CA SER A 24 6.27 16.53 9.47
C SER A 24 6.74 15.75 8.24
N LEU A 25 6.20 14.55 7.99
CA LEU A 25 6.59 13.66 6.90
C LEU A 25 5.61 13.70 5.71
N ILE A 26 4.50 14.42 5.83
CA ILE A 26 3.43 14.47 4.83
C ILE A 26 3.60 15.70 3.95
N ASP A 27 3.71 15.51 2.64
CA ASP A 27 3.77 16.60 1.65
C ASP A 27 2.38 17.18 1.36
N ALA A 28 1.37 16.31 1.28
CA ALA A 28 -0.01 16.70 1.01
C ALA A 28 -0.99 15.65 1.55
N ALA A 29 -2.20 16.10 1.88
CA ALA A 29 -3.29 15.22 2.30
C ALA A 29 -4.63 15.70 1.76
N ARG A 30 -5.47 14.78 1.28
CA ARG A 30 -6.79 15.04 0.71
C ARG A 30 -7.75 13.91 1.03
N ALA A 31 -9.00 14.23 1.33
CA ALA A 31 -10.06 13.25 1.51
C ALA A 31 -11.00 13.23 0.29
N PHE A 32 -11.48 12.05 -0.06
CA PHE A 32 -12.42 11.82 -1.15
C PHE A 32 -13.73 11.31 -0.57
N VAL A 33 -14.78 12.11 -0.64
CA VAL A 33 -16.08 11.82 -0.02
C VAL A 33 -17.20 11.90 -1.05
N ILE A 34 -18.25 11.13 -0.83
CA ILE A 34 -19.51 11.29 -1.57
C ILE A 34 -20.45 12.13 -0.70
N ARG A 35 -20.96 13.23 -1.24
CA ARG A 35 -22.03 14.05 -0.64
C ARG A 35 -22.99 14.46 -1.73
N ASP A 36 -24.29 14.31 -1.49
CA ASP A 36 -25.34 14.65 -2.46
C ASP A 36 -25.08 14.02 -3.84
N ASP A 37 -24.73 12.73 -3.85
CA ASP A 37 -24.35 11.93 -5.03
C ASP A 37 -23.17 12.46 -5.86
N ALA A 38 -22.44 13.44 -5.34
CA ALA A 38 -21.24 14.00 -5.96
C ALA A 38 -19.97 13.54 -5.23
N LEU A 39 -18.95 13.19 -6.02
CA LEU A 39 -17.59 12.99 -5.50
C LEU A 39 -16.95 14.36 -5.23
N LEU A 40 -16.49 14.57 -4.00
CA LEU A 40 -15.82 15.78 -3.57
C LEU A 40 -14.41 15.48 -3.02
N ALA A 41 -13.45 16.29 -3.45
CA ALA A 41 -12.14 16.41 -2.83
C ALA A 41 -12.20 17.48 -1.74
N VAL A 42 -11.94 17.10 -0.49
CA VAL A 42 -11.97 17.99 0.67
C VAL A 42 -10.69 17.85 1.49
N PRO A 43 -10.38 18.77 2.42
CA PRO A 43 -9.27 18.59 3.34
C PRO A 43 -9.37 17.27 4.11
N ALA A 44 -8.25 16.56 4.25
CA ALA A 44 -8.18 15.36 5.07
C ALA A 44 -8.29 15.70 6.56
N HIS A 45 -8.84 14.76 7.34
CA HIS A 45 -8.87 14.85 8.80
C HIS A 45 -7.81 13.93 9.41
N ALA A 46 -7.54 14.14 10.69
CA ALA A 46 -6.76 13.19 11.47
C ALA A 46 -7.41 11.80 11.45
N ASP A 47 -6.59 10.77 11.41
CA ASP A 47 -7.05 9.38 11.40
C ASP A 47 -7.81 9.02 12.69
N GLN A 48 -9.09 8.72 12.54
CA GLN A 48 -9.97 8.33 13.65
C GLN A 48 -9.99 6.82 13.87
N LEU A 49 -9.76 6.04 12.80
CA LEU A 49 -9.79 4.57 12.84
C LEU A 49 -8.45 3.99 13.31
N GLY A 50 -7.35 4.70 13.08
CA GLY A 50 -6.00 4.25 13.42
C GLY A 50 -5.38 3.30 12.40
N HIS A 51 -6.15 2.77 11.45
CA HIS A 51 -5.68 1.82 10.44
C HIS A 51 -4.66 2.48 9.48
N GLY A 52 -5.00 3.64 8.91
CA GLY A 52 -4.08 4.39 8.05
C GLY A 52 -2.81 4.83 8.78
N SER A 53 -2.91 5.15 10.06
CA SER A 53 -1.73 5.44 10.89
C SER A 53 -0.84 4.21 11.11
N ALA A 54 -1.42 3.03 11.31
CA ALA A 54 -0.65 1.79 11.45
C ALA A 54 0.06 1.42 10.14
N VAL A 55 -0.64 1.56 9.00
CA VAL A 55 -0.05 1.40 7.66
C VAL A 55 1.10 2.38 7.45
N PHE A 56 0.90 3.66 7.79
CA PHE A 56 1.94 4.69 7.71
C PHE A 56 3.19 4.29 8.51
N ASP A 57 3.01 3.91 9.78
CA ASP A 57 4.10 3.56 10.68
C ASP A 57 4.95 2.39 10.11
N ILE A 58 4.30 1.36 9.57
CA ILE A 58 4.98 0.22 8.93
C ILE A 58 5.81 0.66 7.74
N VAL A 59 5.21 1.39 6.80
CA VAL A 59 5.91 1.81 5.59
C VAL A 59 7.08 2.72 5.94
N HIS A 60 6.89 3.67 6.87
CA HIS A 60 7.95 4.56 7.32
C HIS A 60 9.10 3.83 8.02
N HIS A 61 8.81 2.78 8.80
CA HIS A 61 9.84 1.99 9.46
C HIS A 61 10.80 1.30 8.48
N LEU A 62 10.28 0.82 7.34
CA LEU A 62 11.09 0.17 6.30
C LEU A 62 11.68 1.16 5.29
N ALA A 63 11.06 2.33 5.13
CA ALA A 63 11.50 3.41 4.25
C ALA A 63 11.62 4.74 5.03
N PRO A 64 12.61 4.90 5.92
CA PRO A 64 12.70 6.02 6.85
C PRO A 64 12.94 7.37 6.18
N HIS A 65 13.45 7.38 4.95
CA HIS A 65 13.70 8.60 4.17
C HIS A 65 12.55 8.98 3.24
N ALA A 66 11.45 8.21 3.21
CA ALA A 66 10.32 8.49 2.34
C ALA A 66 9.50 9.71 2.80
N ARG A 67 8.88 10.37 1.83
CA ARG A 67 7.85 11.40 2.04
C ARG A 67 6.49 10.82 1.69
N PHE A 68 5.43 11.31 2.35
CA PHE A 68 4.11 10.70 2.24
C PHE A 68 3.08 11.66 1.66
N VAL A 69 2.14 11.11 0.90
CA VAL A 69 0.95 11.80 0.40
C VAL A 69 -0.27 10.98 0.81
N ILE A 70 -1.20 11.60 1.54
CA ILE A 70 -2.30 10.87 2.19
C ILE A 70 -3.60 11.11 1.43
N ALA A 71 -4.17 10.05 0.87
CA ALA A 71 -5.49 10.05 0.26
C ALA A 71 -6.47 9.34 1.20
N GLN A 72 -7.29 10.11 1.90
CA GLN A 72 -8.25 9.58 2.86
C GLN A 72 -9.55 9.17 2.17
N VAL A 73 -9.86 7.87 2.17
CA VAL A 73 -11.10 7.31 1.62
C VAL A 73 -11.98 6.67 2.70
N PHE A 74 -11.40 6.31 3.85
CA PHE A 74 -12.15 5.88 5.02
C PHE A 74 -12.28 7.05 6.02
N ARG A 75 -13.45 7.14 6.68
CA ARG A 75 -13.71 8.14 7.72
C ARG A 75 -14.11 7.47 9.02
N GLU A 76 -15.40 7.29 9.25
CA GLU A 76 -15.96 6.71 10.48
C GLU A 76 -16.00 5.18 10.44
N ARG A 77 -15.92 4.60 9.25
CA ARG A 77 -15.94 3.15 9.00
C ARG A 77 -15.01 2.81 7.84
N LEU A 78 -14.55 1.56 7.79
CA LEU A 78 -13.77 0.99 6.68
C LEU A 78 -14.68 0.67 5.47
N SER A 79 -15.37 1.68 4.96
CA SER A 79 -16.22 1.59 3.77
C SER A 79 -15.85 2.68 2.78
N THR A 80 -15.76 2.30 1.51
CA THR A 80 -15.41 3.20 0.40
C THR A 80 -16.05 2.69 -0.88
N THR A 81 -16.04 3.53 -1.91
CA THR A 81 -16.55 3.22 -3.25
C THR A 81 -15.42 3.18 -4.27
N ALA A 82 -15.64 2.47 -5.38
CA ALA A 82 -14.69 2.45 -6.48
C ALA A 82 -14.38 3.84 -7.05
N ILE A 83 -15.35 4.76 -7.05
CA ILE A 83 -15.17 6.13 -7.54
C ILE A 83 -14.26 6.94 -6.60
N GLN A 84 -14.43 6.81 -5.28
CA GLN A 84 -13.53 7.46 -4.31
C GLN A 84 -12.10 6.93 -4.42
N VAL A 85 -11.93 5.60 -4.53
CA VAL A 85 -10.60 4.99 -4.67
C VAL A 85 -9.96 5.38 -6.01
N ALA A 86 -10.72 5.38 -7.12
CA ALA A 86 -10.22 5.80 -8.42
C ALA A 86 -9.70 7.24 -8.39
N ALA A 87 -10.48 8.16 -7.82
CA ALA A 87 -10.07 9.56 -7.70
C ALA A 87 -8.86 9.76 -6.77
N ALA A 88 -8.74 8.96 -5.71
CA ALA A 88 -7.56 8.94 -4.86
C ALA A 88 -6.31 8.48 -5.62
N ILE A 89 -6.41 7.42 -6.42
CA ILE A 89 -5.33 6.92 -7.27
C ILE A 89 -4.90 7.99 -8.28
N ASP A 90 -5.85 8.57 -9.01
CA ASP A 90 -5.58 9.60 -10.01
C ASP A 90 -4.88 10.82 -9.40
N TRP A 91 -5.37 11.30 -8.25
CA TRP A 91 -4.75 12.43 -7.54
C TRP A 91 -3.33 12.12 -7.08
N LEU A 92 -3.07 10.93 -6.55
CA LEU A 92 -1.73 10.54 -6.14
C LEU A 92 -0.77 10.44 -7.33
N ALA A 93 -1.25 9.91 -8.46
CA ALA A 93 -0.49 9.88 -9.71
C ALA A 93 -0.16 11.29 -10.21
N GLU A 94 -1.13 12.21 -10.18
CA GLU A 94 -0.97 13.63 -10.55
C GLU A 94 0.05 14.35 -9.64
N VAL A 95 0.00 14.11 -8.33
CA VAL A 95 0.96 14.66 -7.37
C VAL A 95 2.38 14.10 -7.60
N GLY A 96 2.51 12.99 -8.32
CA GLY A 96 3.78 12.39 -8.70
C GLY A 96 4.40 11.54 -7.61
N VAL A 97 3.61 10.67 -6.96
CA VAL A 97 4.16 9.65 -6.06
C VAL A 97 4.82 8.50 -6.83
N ASP A 98 5.79 7.82 -6.23
CA ASP A 98 6.48 6.67 -6.83
C ASP A 98 5.75 5.36 -6.62
N LEU A 99 5.09 5.23 -5.47
CA LEU A 99 4.40 4.03 -5.02
C LEU A 99 3.09 4.43 -4.33
N ILE A 100 2.03 3.64 -4.51
CA ILE A 100 0.76 3.77 -3.78
C ILE A 100 0.49 2.47 -3.02
N ASN A 101 0.34 2.57 -1.70
CA ASN A 101 -0.18 1.50 -0.86
C ASN A 101 -1.71 1.63 -0.74
N LEU A 102 -2.42 0.56 -1.09
CA LEU A 102 -3.87 0.41 -0.95
C LEU A 102 -4.18 -0.77 -0.01
N SER A 103 -4.38 -0.48 1.27
CA SER A 103 -4.76 -1.49 2.27
C SER A 103 -6.28 -1.70 2.30
N LEU A 104 -6.85 -1.99 1.12
CA LEU A 104 -8.29 -2.19 0.90
C LEU A 104 -8.55 -3.13 -0.28
N GLY A 105 -9.78 -3.66 -0.34
CA GLY A 105 -10.24 -4.46 -1.46
C GLY A 105 -11.76 -4.35 -1.65
N LEU A 106 -12.19 -4.12 -2.88
CA LEU A 106 -13.59 -4.13 -3.29
C LEU A 106 -13.93 -5.47 -3.94
N THR A 107 -15.12 -6.00 -3.72
CA THR A 107 -15.52 -7.35 -4.18
C THR A 107 -15.88 -7.43 -5.67
N ARG A 108 -15.93 -6.30 -6.37
CA ARG A 108 -16.32 -6.25 -7.77
C ARG A 108 -15.38 -5.38 -8.59
N PRO A 109 -15.04 -5.80 -9.82
CA PRO A 109 -14.35 -4.92 -10.75
C PRO A 109 -15.27 -3.76 -11.13
N ARG A 110 -14.67 -2.60 -11.32
CA ARG A 110 -15.34 -1.39 -11.77
C ARG A 110 -14.46 -0.70 -12.81
N PRO A 111 -14.97 -0.43 -14.03
CA PRO A 111 -14.15 0.17 -15.09
C PRO A 111 -13.45 1.47 -14.68
N VAL A 112 -14.11 2.31 -13.86
CA VAL A 112 -13.53 3.56 -13.36
C VAL A 112 -12.27 3.33 -12.50
N LEU A 113 -12.27 2.27 -11.69
CA LEU A 113 -11.13 1.93 -10.83
C LEU A 113 -10.00 1.30 -11.62
N GLU A 114 -10.33 0.41 -12.56
CA GLU A 114 -9.38 -0.20 -13.49
C GLU A 114 -8.66 0.85 -14.33
N ALA A 115 -9.41 1.80 -14.90
CA ALA A 115 -8.85 2.89 -15.69
C ALA A 115 -7.94 3.81 -14.86
N ALA A 116 -8.26 4.07 -13.59
CA ALA A 116 -7.38 4.83 -12.69
C ALA A 116 -6.09 4.06 -12.38
N CYS A 117 -6.17 2.75 -12.15
CA CYS A 117 -4.99 1.91 -11.98
C CYS A 117 -4.10 1.91 -13.22
N GLN A 118 -4.70 1.82 -14.41
CA GLN A 118 -3.98 1.88 -15.68
C GLN A 118 -3.25 3.23 -15.84
N ARG A 119 -3.93 4.36 -15.64
CA ARG A 119 -3.30 5.70 -15.73
C ARG A 119 -2.13 5.87 -14.76
N ALA A 120 -2.30 5.43 -13.51
CA ALA A 120 -1.23 5.51 -12.52
C ALA A 120 0.00 4.66 -12.95
N ARG A 121 -0.22 3.46 -13.48
CA ARG A 121 0.85 2.61 -14.01
C ARG A 121 1.55 3.21 -15.22
N GLU A 122 0.79 3.80 -16.15
CA GLU A 122 1.33 4.53 -17.30
C GLU A 122 2.20 5.72 -16.87
N ALA A 123 1.86 6.37 -15.75
CA ALA A 123 2.70 7.39 -15.12
C ALA A 123 3.94 6.83 -14.38
N GLY A 124 4.14 5.52 -14.37
CA GLY A 124 5.27 4.84 -13.70
C GLY A 124 5.09 4.66 -12.19
N VAL A 125 3.86 4.79 -11.67
CA VAL A 125 3.54 4.55 -10.26
C VAL A 125 3.42 3.05 -9.99
N VAL A 126 4.08 2.58 -8.92
CA VAL A 126 3.94 1.20 -8.44
C VAL A 126 2.68 1.10 -7.57
N LEU A 127 1.72 0.27 -7.96
CA LEU A 127 0.48 0.04 -7.20
C LEU A 127 0.59 -1.21 -6.36
N CYS A 128 0.51 -1.07 -5.04
CA CYS A 128 0.57 -2.15 -4.06
C CYS A 128 -0.79 -2.27 -3.39
N ALA A 129 -1.50 -3.39 -3.57
CA ALA A 129 -2.84 -3.56 -3.02
C ALA A 129 -2.96 -4.84 -2.21
N ALA A 130 -3.62 -4.71 -1.05
CA ALA A 130 -3.91 -5.83 -0.18
C ALA A 130 -4.87 -6.82 -0.86
N ALA A 131 -4.49 -8.09 -0.87
CA ALA A 131 -5.28 -9.22 -1.30
C ALA A 131 -5.46 -10.18 -0.12
N PRO A 132 -6.69 -10.65 0.19
CA PRO A 132 -6.89 -11.63 1.24
C PRO A 132 -6.22 -12.95 0.88
N ALA A 133 -5.60 -13.62 1.85
CA ALA A 133 -4.94 -14.91 1.64
C ALA A 133 -5.89 -16.03 1.19
N ARG A 134 -7.20 -15.87 1.42
CA ARG A 134 -8.26 -16.83 1.09
C ARG A 134 -9.48 -16.10 0.53
N GLY A 135 -10.28 -16.80 -0.26
CA GLY A 135 -11.49 -16.26 -0.87
C GLY A 135 -11.29 -15.79 -2.31
N GLY A 136 -12.28 -15.07 -2.83
CA GLY A 136 -12.27 -14.55 -4.19
C GLY A 136 -11.38 -13.32 -4.40
N PRO A 137 -11.13 -12.95 -5.66
CA PRO A 137 -10.35 -11.76 -5.99
C PRO A 137 -11.00 -10.49 -5.44
N VAL A 138 -10.15 -9.56 -5.00
CA VAL A 138 -10.55 -8.20 -4.61
C VAL A 138 -9.85 -7.18 -5.47
N PHE A 139 -10.48 -6.02 -5.65
CA PHE A 139 -10.01 -4.96 -6.52
C PHE A 139 -9.59 -3.74 -5.70
N PRO A 140 -8.44 -3.11 -5.99
CA PRO A 140 -7.71 -3.22 -7.26
C PRO A 140 -6.64 -4.31 -7.33
N ALA A 141 -6.39 -5.10 -6.28
CA ALA A 141 -5.33 -6.11 -6.28
C ALA A 141 -5.41 -7.06 -7.49
N ALA A 142 -6.61 -7.51 -7.87
CA ALA A 142 -6.80 -8.41 -9.01
C ALA A 142 -6.70 -7.75 -10.40
N PHE A 143 -6.41 -6.45 -10.53
CA PHE A 143 -6.16 -5.83 -11.83
C PHE A 143 -4.73 -6.05 -12.32
N ASP A 144 -4.57 -6.12 -13.64
CA ASP A 144 -3.28 -6.36 -14.28
C ASP A 144 -2.25 -5.29 -13.91
N GLY A 145 -1.07 -5.76 -13.49
CA GLY A 145 0.07 -4.96 -13.10
C GLY A 145 -0.09 -4.20 -11.78
N VAL A 146 -1.10 -4.53 -10.97
CA VAL A 146 -1.14 -4.22 -9.54
C VAL A 146 -0.44 -5.33 -8.78
N TRP A 147 0.40 -4.97 -7.81
CA TRP A 147 1.07 -5.95 -6.96
C TRP A 147 0.09 -6.49 -5.92
N ARG A 148 -0.16 -7.80 -5.99
CA ARG A 148 -1.08 -8.51 -5.09
C ARG A 148 -0.34 -8.95 -3.84
N MET A 149 -0.68 -8.34 -2.72
CA MET A 149 0.10 -8.48 -1.49
C MET A 149 -0.75 -8.97 -0.33
N THR A 150 -0.26 -9.91 0.45
CA THR A 150 -0.95 -10.41 1.64
C THR A 150 -0.03 -10.42 2.86
N GLY A 151 -0.58 -10.75 4.03
CA GLY A 151 0.19 -11.09 5.22
C GLY A 151 0.57 -12.56 5.22
N ASP A 152 1.75 -12.87 5.74
CA ASP A 152 2.31 -14.21 5.95
C ASP A 152 2.89 -14.31 7.37
N ALA A 153 2.31 -15.19 8.19
CA ALA A 153 2.66 -15.31 9.60
C ALA A 153 4.06 -15.89 9.81
N ARG A 154 4.65 -16.53 8.79
CA ARG A 154 6.02 -17.05 8.83
C ARG A 154 7.05 -15.92 8.86
N CYS A 155 6.75 -14.79 8.21
CA CYS A 155 7.69 -13.70 8.06
C CYS A 155 7.86 -12.90 9.36
N ALA A 156 9.10 -12.69 9.77
CA ALA A 156 9.47 -11.60 10.67
C ALA A 156 9.30 -10.23 9.98
N ARG A 157 9.44 -9.13 10.75
CA ARG A 157 9.11 -7.76 10.31
C ARG A 157 9.84 -7.27 9.05
N ALA A 158 11.06 -7.73 8.81
CA ALA A 158 11.86 -7.37 7.63
C ALA A 158 11.93 -8.51 6.60
N GLU A 159 11.13 -9.55 6.77
CA GLU A 159 11.10 -10.70 5.89
C GLU A 159 9.89 -10.66 4.97
N ILE A 160 10.07 -11.27 3.80
CA ILE A 160 9.02 -11.40 2.79
C ILE A 160 8.97 -12.85 2.31
N SER A 161 7.83 -13.22 1.75
CA SER A 161 7.61 -14.50 1.10
C SER A 161 7.21 -14.32 -0.36
N CYS A 162 7.75 -15.18 -1.22
CA CYS A 162 7.36 -15.30 -2.62
C CYS A 162 6.29 -16.38 -2.72
N LEU A 163 5.02 -15.97 -2.68
CA LEU A 163 3.89 -16.89 -2.57
C LEU A 163 3.51 -17.49 -3.92
N MET A 164 3.43 -16.65 -4.95
CA MET A 164 3.02 -17.03 -6.31
C MET A 164 1.73 -17.86 -6.33
N THR A 165 0.76 -17.50 -5.48
CA THR A 165 -0.55 -18.14 -5.45
C THR A 165 -1.53 -17.44 -6.37
N GLU A 166 -2.72 -18.02 -6.54
CA GLU A 166 -3.82 -17.36 -7.25
C GLU A 166 -4.20 -16.03 -6.59
N GLN A 167 -4.09 -15.93 -5.26
CA GLN A 167 -4.53 -14.78 -4.47
C GLN A 167 -3.46 -13.68 -4.34
N ALA A 168 -2.19 -14.05 -4.17
CA ALA A 168 -1.12 -13.08 -3.89
C ALA A 168 0.22 -13.47 -4.54
N ASP A 169 0.94 -12.46 -5.01
CA ASP A 169 2.30 -12.62 -5.54
C ASP A 169 3.29 -12.78 -4.38
N PHE A 170 3.17 -11.93 -3.36
CA PHE A 170 4.09 -11.86 -2.22
C PHE A 170 3.33 -11.73 -0.89
N GLY A 171 3.96 -12.22 0.17
CA GLY A 171 3.56 -12.02 1.55
C GLY A 171 4.64 -11.31 2.36
N ALA A 172 4.26 -10.72 3.49
CA ALA A 172 5.19 -10.20 4.49
C ALA A 172 4.54 -10.21 5.88
N HIS A 173 5.25 -9.69 6.87
CA HIS A 173 4.81 -9.71 8.27
C HIS A 173 3.37 -9.25 8.47
N VAL A 174 2.60 -10.05 9.20
CA VAL A 174 1.16 -9.87 9.34
C VAL A 174 0.76 -8.75 10.29
N ALA A 175 1.60 -8.38 11.27
CA ALA A 175 1.18 -7.56 12.42
C ALA A 175 1.63 -6.10 12.32
N PRO A 176 1.02 -5.15 13.08
CA PRO A 176 1.44 -3.76 13.06
C PRO A 176 2.69 -3.56 13.94
N LEU A 177 3.30 -2.38 13.85
CA LEU A 177 4.47 -2.09 14.67
C LEU A 177 4.14 -1.92 16.15
N ALA A 178 3.09 -1.14 16.43
CA ALA A 178 2.58 -0.88 17.77
C ALA A 178 1.68 -2.04 18.24
N PRO A 179 1.65 -2.34 19.54
CA PRO A 179 0.70 -3.31 20.08
C PRO A 179 -0.75 -2.82 19.88
N PRO A 180 -1.74 -3.75 19.88
CA PRO A 180 -3.16 -3.40 19.82
C PRO A 180 -3.52 -2.41 20.93
N ARG A 181 -4.48 -1.51 20.68
CA ARG A 181 -4.97 -0.62 21.74
C ARG A 181 -5.67 -1.45 22.84
N PRO A 182 -5.47 -1.14 24.13
CA PRO A 182 -6.25 -1.78 25.19
C PRO A 182 -7.75 -1.47 24.98
N HIS A 183 -8.62 -2.47 25.19
CA HIS A 183 -10.10 -2.42 25.06
C HIS A 183 -10.71 -2.63 23.66
N ASP A 184 -9.96 -3.23 22.75
CA ASP A 184 -10.46 -3.63 21.44
C ASP A 184 -10.77 -5.15 21.45
N ASP A 185 -12.01 -5.52 21.76
CA ASP A 185 -12.43 -6.93 21.99
C ASP A 185 -12.61 -7.75 20.68
N GLY A 186 -12.13 -7.24 19.54
CA GLY A 186 -12.05 -7.97 18.27
C GLY A 186 -10.71 -8.71 18.09
N PRO A 187 -10.52 -9.51 17.02
CA PRO A 187 -9.15 -9.81 16.58
C PRO A 187 -8.41 -8.48 16.46
N PRO A 188 -7.15 -8.37 16.94
CA PRO A 188 -6.47 -7.09 16.98
C PRO A 188 -6.60 -6.42 15.62
N HIS A 189 -7.03 -5.15 15.58
CA HIS A 189 -7.22 -4.31 14.38
C HIS A 189 -5.92 -4.11 13.57
N GLY A 190 -5.14 -5.15 13.38
CA GLY A 190 -3.70 -5.06 13.33
C GLY A 190 -3.02 -6.21 12.61
N SER A 191 -3.65 -7.39 12.46
CA SER A 191 -3.05 -8.46 11.67
C SER A 191 -3.81 -8.80 10.40
N GLY A 192 -3.15 -8.82 9.25
CA GLY A 192 -3.77 -9.27 8.01
C GLY A 192 -3.14 -8.71 6.74
N ALA A 193 -3.84 -8.89 5.62
CA ALA A 193 -3.37 -8.49 4.29
C ALA A 193 -2.99 -7.00 4.21
N SER A 194 -3.70 -6.12 4.94
CA SER A 194 -3.38 -4.69 5.02
C SER A 194 -1.97 -4.42 5.54
N MET A 195 -1.54 -5.10 6.60
CA MET A 195 -0.22 -4.89 7.19
C MET A 195 0.88 -5.59 6.39
N GLY A 196 0.59 -6.78 5.83
CA GLY A 196 1.51 -7.43 4.90
C GLY A 196 1.77 -6.57 3.65
N CYS A 197 0.72 -5.96 3.09
CA CYS A 197 0.84 -5.00 2.00
C CYS A 197 1.66 -3.76 2.39
N ALA A 198 1.48 -3.23 3.61
CA ALA A 198 2.29 -2.11 4.11
C ALA A 198 3.78 -2.49 4.24
N HIS A 199 4.10 -3.67 4.78
CA HIS A 199 5.48 -4.13 4.88
C HIS A 199 6.11 -4.27 3.48
N LEU A 200 5.42 -4.92 2.54
CA LEU A 200 5.90 -5.06 1.17
C LEU A 200 6.05 -3.72 0.45
N SER A 201 5.14 -2.78 0.68
CA SER A 201 5.25 -1.41 0.16
C SER A 201 6.51 -0.71 0.68
N GLY A 202 6.86 -0.91 1.96
CA GLY A 202 8.10 -0.46 2.54
C GLY A 202 9.34 -1.07 1.89
N HIS A 203 9.35 -2.39 1.67
CA HIS A 203 10.43 -3.08 0.96
C HIS A 203 10.61 -2.57 -0.47
N LEU A 204 9.51 -2.41 -1.22
CA LEU A 204 9.55 -1.85 -2.57
C LEU A 204 10.06 -0.40 -2.56
N ALA A 205 9.61 0.43 -1.62
CA ALA A 205 10.10 1.80 -1.50
C ALA A 205 11.62 1.85 -1.24
N ALA A 206 12.15 0.97 -0.39
CA ALA A 206 13.59 0.87 -0.15
C ALA A 206 14.36 0.45 -1.42
N LEU A 207 13.82 -0.51 -2.20
CA LEU A 207 14.41 -0.89 -3.48
C LEU A 207 14.38 0.26 -4.49
N LEU A 208 13.28 1.01 -4.55
CA LEU A 208 13.13 2.17 -5.43
C LEU A 208 14.08 3.32 -5.09
N ALA A 209 14.44 3.48 -3.82
CA ALA A 209 15.38 4.50 -3.36
C ALA A 209 16.85 4.19 -3.67
N SER A 210 17.16 2.94 -4.03
CA SER A 210 18.53 2.47 -4.28
C SER A 210 19.09 2.94 -5.62
N ASP A 211 20.41 3.13 -5.71
CA ASP A 211 21.10 3.55 -6.93
C ASP A 211 20.96 2.56 -8.10
N ALA A 212 20.61 1.30 -7.80
CA ALA A 212 20.39 0.27 -8.80
C ALA A 212 18.98 0.31 -9.43
N ALA A 213 18.08 1.16 -8.92
CA ALA A 213 16.70 1.21 -9.38
C ALA A 213 16.61 1.70 -10.84
N PRO A 214 15.93 0.95 -11.73
CA PRO A 214 15.69 1.42 -13.09
C PRO A 214 14.80 2.69 -13.13
N PRO A 215 14.89 3.51 -14.19
CA PRO A 215 14.10 4.73 -14.32
C PRO A 215 12.59 4.47 -14.21
N ARG A 216 11.87 5.43 -13.62
CA ARG A 216 10.44 5.35 -13.24
C ARG A 216 9.52 4.79 -14.34
N GLN A 217 9.68 5.24 -15.58
CA GLN A 217 8.78 4.93 -16.69
C GLN A 217 9.35 3.84 -17.63
N THR A 218 9.90 2.77 -17.06
CA THR A 218 10.44 1.65 -17.87
C THR A 218 9.76 0.33 -17.50
N PRO A 219 9.38 -0.51 -18.47
CA PRO A 219 8.92 -1.88 -18.18
C PRO A 219 9.94 -2.69 -17.37
N ALA A 220 11.23 -2.39 -17.56
CA ALA A 220 12.33 -2.98 -16.81
C ALA A 220 12.22 -2.75 -15.29
N ARG A 221 11.64 -1.64 -14.83
CA ARG A 221 11.49 -1.34 -13.39
C ARG A 221 10.64 -2.39 -12.68
N HIS A 222 9.51 -2.78 -13.26
CA HIS A 222 8.60 -3.76 -12.66
C HIS A 222 9.24 -5.16 -12.63
N ILE A 223 9.94 -5.55 -13.70
CA ILE A 223 10.66 -6.83 -13.78
C ILE A 223 11.78 -6.86 -12.72
N TRP A 224 12.60 -5.81 -12.67
CA TRP A 224 13.68 -5.68 -11.71
C TRP A 224 13.17 -5.76 -10.27
N LEU A 225 12.12 -5.01 -9.91
CA LEU A 225 11.54 -5.08 -8.57
C LEU A 225 11.12 -6.50 -8.20
N ARG A 226 10.54 -7.23 -9.15
CA ARG A 226 10.07 -8.60 -8.92
C ARG A 226 11.23 -9.54 -8.67
N GLU A 227 12.26 -9.47 -9.50
CA GLU A 227 13.49 -10.25 -9.33
C GLU A 227 14.17 -9.96 -7.99
N ARG A 228 14.23 -8.69 -7.58
CA ARG A 228 14.81 -8.30 -6.29
C ARG A 228 14.02 -8.84 -5.10
N LEU A 229 12.69 -8.73 -5.12
CA LEU A 229 11.86 -9.31 -4.06
C LEU A 229 11.96 -10.86 -4.04
N GLN A 230 12.01 -11.52 -5.19
CA GLN A 230 12.20 -12.97 -5.27
C GLN A 230 13.56 -13.40 -4.68
N GLN A 231 14.63 -12.64 -4.95
CA GLN A 231 15.95 -12.90 -4.39
C GLN A 231 16.03 -12.64 -2.87
N GLN A 232 15.20 -11.72 -2.35
CA GLN A 232 15.12 -11.37 -0.92
C GLN A 232 14.11 -12.22 -0.14
N ALA A 233 13.35 -13.09 -0.81
CA ALA A 233 12.31 -13.89 -0.18
C ALA A 233 12.91 -14.95 0.74
N HIS A 234 12.40 -14.99 1.98
CA HIS A 234 12.81 -15.96 3.00
C HIS A 234 12.00 -17.26 2.87
N TYR A 235 10.77 -17.14 2.38
CA TYR A 235 9.85 -18.26 2.18
C TYR A 235 9.34 -18.30 0.76
N PHE A 236 9.12 -19.51 0.24
CA PHE A 236 8.56 -19.75 -1.09
C PHE A 236 7.31 -20.63 -0.98
N GLY A 237 6.30 -20.31 -1.78
CA GLY A 237 5.00 -21.00 -1.77
C GLY A 237 4.14 -20.65 -0.55
N PRO A 238 2.89 -21.14 -0.52
CA PRO A 238 1.95 -20.87 0.57
C PRO A 238 2.37 -21.50 1.90
N GLU A 239 1.85 -20.96 2.99
CA GLU A 239 1.96 -21.61 4.30
C GLU A 239 1.13 -22.91 4.31
N HIS A 240 1.76 -24.02 4.66
CA HIS A 240 1.08 -25.28 4.92
C HIS A 240 0.83 -25.41 6.41
N HIS A 241 -0.42 -25.26 6.84
CA HIS A 241 -0.81 -25.70 8.18
C HIS A 241 -0.96 -27.22 8.15
N THR A 242 -0.06 -27.92 8.84
CA THR A 242 -0.24 -29.34 9.24
C THR A 242 -1.19 -29.45 10.39
#